data_AF-A0A4Q3YJ09-F1
#
_entry.id   AF-A0A4Q3YJ09-F1
#
_cell.length_a   1.000
_cell.length_b   1.000
_cell.length_c   1.000
_cell.angle_alpha   90.00
_cell.angle_beta   90.00
_cell.angle_gamma   90.00
#
_symmetry.space_group_name_H-M   'P 1'
#
loop_
_entity.id
_entity.type
_entity.pdbx_description
1 polymer ?
#
loop_
_entity_poly.entity_id
_entity_poly.type
_entity_poly.pdbx_seq_one_letter_code
_entity_poly.pdbx_strand_id
1 'polypeptide(L)'
;MAGVLRPLDRDAIRAEYRAAKPFPFFKIENFLLPDFLARVVAAYPSYETARTMGREFTAVNERLKIQVTDREQFPDPVKQLADELNGPEFLADMEYITDIPNLLADTAFGGGGMHLSSSGGRLDVHVDFNFLDRMQTFRRLNILVYLNPEWQEDWGGRIELWDKDVTRAEHSFAPVVNRCVVFETSEMSYHGVTPLTCPPGVVRKSFAAYYYTKEAPAWYDGQNHST
;
A
#
# COMPACT_ATOMS: atom_id res chain seq x y z
N MET A 1 -16.57 10.86 -14.53
CA MET A 1 -17.11 9.88 -13.58
C MET A 1 -17.14 10.53 -12.22
N ALA A 2 -18.12 10.23 -11.35
CA ALA A 2 -18.06 10.72 -9.97
C ALA A 2 -16.81 10.11 -9.28
N GLY A 3 -16.01 10.94 -8.60
CA GLY A 3 -14.83 10.48 -7.85
C GLY A 3 -15.22 9.45 -6.79
N VAL A 4 -14.33 8.52 -6.47
CA VAL A 4 -14.59 7.44 -5.51
C VAL A 4 -14.03 7.70 -4.11
N LEU A 5 -13.17 8.70 -3.99
CA LEU A 5 -12.54 9.11 -2.74
C LEU A 5 -13.41 10.12 -2.00
N ARG A 6 -13.26 10.15 -0.68
CA ARG A 6 -13.73 11.31 0.10
C ARG A 6 -12.78 12.49 -0.12
N PRO A 7 -13.27 13.74 0.00
CA PRO A 7 -12.41 14.91 0.00
C PRO A 7 -11.32 14.81 1.08
N LEU A 8 -10.10 15.21 0.72
CA LEU A 8 -8.95 15.22 1.62
C LEU A 8 -8.75 16.60 2.23
N ASP A 9 -8.51 16.66 3.54
CA ASP A 9 -7.97 17.87 4.18
C ASP A 9 -6.46 17.93 3.94
N ARG A 10 -6.08 18.43 2.76
CA ARG A 10 -4.69 18.40 2.26
C ARG A 10 -3.72 19.11 3.19
N ASP A 11 -4.15 20.20 3.85
CA ASP A 11 -3.28 20.98 4.72
C ASP A 11 -3.03 20.28 6.06
N ALA A 12 -4.09 19.71 6.66
CA ALA A 12 -3.95 18.91 7.87
C ALA A 12 -3.05 17.69 7.62
N ILE A 13 -3.31 16.94 6.53
CA ILE A 13 -2.53 15.74 6.21
C ILE A 13 -1.06 16.09 5.91
N ARG A 14 -0.80 17.19 5.22
CA ARG A 14 0.58 17.67 4.98
C ARG A 14 1.31 18.01 6.27
N ALA A 15 0.63 18.63 7.24
CA ALA A 15 1.21 18.90 8.55
C ALA A 15 1.55 17.60 9.29
N GLU A 16 0.65 16.61 9.27
CA GLU A 16 0.90 15.27 9.84
C GLU A 16 2.10 14.58 9.17
N TYR A 17 2.12 14.53 7.84
CA TYR A 17 3.19 13.92 7.05
C TYR A 17 4.58 14.48 7.40
N ARG A 18 4.70 15.81 7.47
CA ARG A 18 5.97 16.49 7.79
C ARG A 18 6.42 16.28 9.23
N ALA A 19 5.47 16.15 10.16
CA ALA A 19 5.77 15.94 11.58
C ALA A 19 6.04 14.47 11.92
N ALA A 20 5.60 13.54 11.08
CA ALA A 20 5.69 12.11 11.31
C ALA A 20 7.14 11.61 11.52
N LYS A 21 7.25 10.59 12.37
CA LYS A 21 8.46 9.83 12.70
C LYS A 21 8.09 8.35 12.67
N PRO A 22 8.98 7.41 12.37
CA PRO A 22 10.42 7.58 12.17
C PRO A 22 10.78 8.16 10.78
N PHE A 23 9.87 8.06 9.82
CA PHE A 23 9.93 8.67 8.50
C PHE A 23 8.55 9.27 8.13
N PRO A 24 8.44 10.09 7.08
CA PRO A 24 7.17 10.68 6.69
C PRO A 24 6.09 9.65 6.33
N PHE A 25 4.94 9.73 6.99
CA PHE A 25 3.77 8.92 6.69
C PHE A 25 2.50 9.65 7.15
N PHE A 26 1.35 9.20 6.67
CA PHE A 26 0.04 9.55 7.23
C PHE A 26 -0.94 8.38 7.04
N LYS A 27 -2.08 8.46 7.73
CA LYS A 27 -3.20 7.56 7.50
C LYS A 27 -4.48 8.34 7.29
N ILE A 28 -5.37 7.83 6.46
CA ILE A 28 -6.69 8.39 6.23
C ILE A 28 -7.71 7.33 6.63
N GLU A 29 -8.53 7.64 7.63
CA GLU A 29 -9.70 6.84 7.95
C GLU A 29 -10.86 7.27 7.06
N ASN A 30 -11.73 6.33 6.68
CA ASN A 30 -12.86 6.57 5.78
C ASN A 30 -12.44 7.09 4.38
N PHE A 31 -11.36 6.57 3.82
CA PHE A 31 -10.76 7.06 2.57
C PHE A 31 -11.72 7.07 1.36
N LEU A 32 -12.52 6.02 1.21
CA LEU A 32 -13.46 5.82 0.11
C LEU A 32 -14.88 6.29 0.49
N LEU A 33 -15.64 6.72 -0.52
CA LEU A 33 -17.07 6.98 -0.38
C LEU A 33 -17.81 5.69 0.05
N PRO A 34 -18.79 5.76 0.99
CA PRO A 34 -19.48 4.57 1.51
C PRO A 34 -20.03 3.63 0.45
N ASP A 35 -20.69 4.17 -0.57
CA ASP A 35 -21.30 3.36 -1.63
C ASP A 35 -20.25 2.67 -2.50
N PHE A 36 -19.11 3.33 -2.74
CA PHE A 36 -18.00 2.72 -3.47
C PHE A 36 -17.29 1.66 -2.64
N LEU A 37 -17.07 1.93 -1.35
CA LEU A 37 -16.46 0.98 -0.41
C LEU A 37 -17.21 -0.36 -0.43
N ALA A 38 -18.54 -0.32 -0.31
CA ALA A 38 -19.36 -1.53 -0.35
C ALA A 38 -19.17 -2.33 -1.64
N ARG A 39 -19.13 -1.65 -2.80
CA ARG A 39 -18.90 -2.29 -4.11
C ARG A 39 -17.51 -2.90 -4.22
N VAL A 40 -16.45 -2.18 -3.84
CA VAL A 40 -15.07 -2.67 -4.00
C VAL A 40 -14.73 -3.80 -3.03
N VAL A 41 -15.25 -3.74 -1.79
CA VAL A 41 -15.13 -4.84 -0.82
C VAL A 41 -15.81 -6.10 -1.35
N ALA A 42 -17.04 -5.98 -1.85
CA ALA A 42 -17.81 -7.11 -2.38
C ALA A 42 -17.17 -7.72 -3.65
N ALA A 43 -16.49 -6.89 -4.44
CA ALA A 43 -15.86 -7.33 -5.69
C ALA A 43 -14.52 -8.06 -5.47
N TYR A 44 -13.84 -7.83 -4.34
CA TYR A 44 -12.53 -8.44 -4.08
C TYR A 44 -12.61 -9.97 -4.04
N PRO A 45 -11.76 -10.69 -4.81
CA PRO A 45 -11.87 -12.14 -4.95
C PRO A 45 -11.65 -12.89 -3.63
N SER A 46 -12.02 -14.18 -3.62
CA SER A 46 -11.59 -15.10 -2.58
C SER A 46 -10.07 -15.38 -2.70
N TYR A 47 -9.45 -15.93 -1.64
CA TYR A 47 -8.03 -16.33 -1.71
C TYR A 47 -7.81 -17.33 -2.86
N GLU A 48 -8.60 -18.40 -2.93
CA GLU A 48 -8.44 -19.42 -3.98
C GLU A 48 -8.65 -18.87 -5.40
N THR A 49 -9.64 -17.98 -5.59
CA THR A 49 -9.83 -17.32 -6.89
C THR A 49 -8.62 -16.44 -7.23
N ALA A 50 -8.09 -15.68 -6.27
CA ALA A 50 -6.92 -14.84 -6.52
C ALA A 50 -5.68 -15.66 -6.89
N ARG A 51 -5.53 -16.90 -6.39
CA ARG A 51 -4.41 -17.80 -6.76
C ARG A 51 -4.40 -18.14 -8.23
N THR A 52 -5.57 -18.18 -8.89
CA THR A 52 -5.65 -18.41 -10.33
C THR A 52 -5.42 -17.15 -11.14
N MET A 53 -5.41 -15.98 -10.50
CA MET A 53 -5.29 -14.67 -11.16
C MET A 53 -3.88 -14.08 -11.08
N GLY A 54 -3.15 -14.41 -10.01
CA GLY A 54 -1.89 -13.75 -9.68
C GLY A 54 -0.81 -14.72 -9.20
N ARG A 55 0.21 -14.14 -8.60
CA ARG A 55 1.36 -14.87 -8.06
C ARG A 55 1.19 -15.08 -6.56
N GLU A 56 1.38 -16.31 -6.10
CA GLU A 56 1.54 -16.61 -4.68
C GLU A 56 3.01 -16.53 -4.27
N PHE A 57 3.29 -15.85 -3.16
CA PHE A 57 4.60 -15.80 -2.53
C PHE A 57 4.74 -16.94 -1.53
N THR A 58 5.89 -17.62 -1.57
CA THR A 58 6.18 -18.83 -0.79
C THR A 58 7.50 -18.75 -0.03
N ALA A 59 8.21 -17.62 -0.12
CA ALA A 59 9.48 -17.41 0.55
C ALA A 59 9.27 -17.28 2.07
N VAL A 60 10.26 -17.63 2.89
CA VAL A 60 10.09 -17.64 4.35
C VAL A 60 9.76 -16.25 4.90
N ASN A 61 10.34 -15.21 4.30
CA ASN A 61 10.15 -13.80 4.63
C ASN A 61 8.87 -13.18 4.03
N GLU A 62 8.27 -13.82 3.03
CA GLU A 62 6.99 -13.44 2.42
C GLU A 62 6.25 -14.68 1.92
N ARG A 63 5.23 -15.12 2.66
CA ARG A 63 4.48 -16.34 2.36
C ARG A 63 2.98 -16.15 2.46
N LEU A 64 2.23 -17.03 1.79
CA LEU A 64 0.77 -17.11 1.85
C LEU A 64 0.11 -15.76 1.51
N LYS A 65 0.78 -15.02 0.63
CA LYS A 65 0.32 -13.76 0.05
C LYS A 65 0.15 -14.00 -1.44
N ILE A 66 -0.99 -13.60 -1.96
CA ILE A 66 -1.26 -13.55 -3.38
C ILE A 66 -1.18 -12.09 -3.80
N GLN A 67 -0.55 -11.86 -4.95
CA GLN A 67 -0.51 -10.57 -5.61
C GLN A 67 -1.04 -10.71 -7.02
N VAL A 68 -2.06 -9.91 -7.33
CA VAL A 68 -2.60 -9.75 -8.68
C VAL A 68 -2.23 -8.35 -9.14
N THR A 69 -1.40 -8.25 -10.16
CA THR A 69 -0.93 -6.97 -10.75
C THR A 69 -1.62 -6.66 -12.07
N ASP A 70 -2.07 -7.70 -12.77
CA ASP A 70 -2.73 -7.59 -14.06
C ASP A 70 -4.08 -6.90 -13.92
N ARG A 71 -4.13 -5.63 -14.34
CA ARG A 71 -5.33 -4.79 -14.27
C ARG A 71 -6.50 -5.41 -15.04
N GLU A 72 -6.27 -6.17 -16.10
CA GLU A 72 -7.38 -6.77 -16.86
C GLU A 72 -8.16 -7.80 -16.04
N GLN A 73 -7.49 -8.44 -15.08
CA GLN A 73 -8.11 -9.38 -14.14
C GLN A 73 -8.80 -8.69 -12.96
N PHE A 74 -8.64 -7.38 -12.80
CA PHE A 74 -9.32 -6.67 -11.71
C PHE A 74 -10.83 -6.63 -11.98
N PRO A 75 -11.67 -6.94 -10.99
CA PRO A 75 -13.09 -6.64 -11.04
C PRO A 75 -13.34 -5.14 -11.26
N ASP A 76 -14.46 -4.76 -11.89
CA ASP A 76 -14.72 -3.37 -12.29
C ASP A 76 -14.58 -2.34 -11.15
N PRO A 77 -15.09 -2.57 -9.91
CA PRO A 77 -14.86 -1.63 -8.81
C PRO A 77 -13.38 -1.51 -8.42
N VAL A 78 -12.58 -2.58 -8.58
CA VAL A 78 -11.14 -2.54 -8.32
C VAL A 78 -10.41 -1.81 -9.45
N LYS A 79 -10.84 -1.98 -10.71
CA LYS A 79 -10.36 -1.14 -11.84
C LYS A 79 -10.62 0.34 -11.59
N GLN A 80 -11.82 0.67 -11.08
CA GLN A 80 -12.16 2.05 -10.74
C GLN A 80 -11.27 2.61 -9.61
N LEU A 81 -10.96 1.81 -8.58
CA LEU A 81 -10.01 2.22 -7.52
C LEU A 81 -8.60 2.42 -8.08
N ALA A 82 -8.15 1.50 -8.94
CA ALA A 82 -6.86 1.58 -9.61
C ALA A 82 -6.73 2.85 -10.48
N ASP A 83 -7.78 3.18 -11.24
CA ASP A 83 -7.81 4.36 -12.12
C ASP A 83 -7.81 5.66 -11.31
N GLU A 84 -8.51 5.70 -10.19
CA GLU A 84 -8.52 6.85 -9.29
C GLU A 84 -7.14 7.08 -8.65
N LEU A 85 -6.52 6.03 -8.10
CA LEU A 85 -5.20 6.11 -7.46
C LEU A 85 -4.07 6.43 -8.45
N ASN A 86 -4.27 6.15 -9.73
CA ASN A 86 -3.33 6.51 -10.80
C ASN A 86 -3.74 7.81 -11.53
N GLY A 87 -4.85 8.42 -11.11
CA GLY A 87 -5.44 9.58 -11.77
C GLY A 87 -4.71 10.89 -11.44
N PRO A 88 -4.78 11.89 -12.34
CA PRO A 88 -4.05 13.15 -12.18
C PRO A 88 -4.48 13.95 -10.94
N GLU A 89 -5.77 13.89 -10.55
CA GLU A 89 -6.26 14.59 -9.36
C GLU A 89 -5.64 14.02 -8.08
N PHE A 90 -5.63 12.68 -7.95
CA PHE A 90 -5.00 12.02 -6.81
C PHE A 90 -3.49 12.26 -6.76
N LEU A 91 -2.81 12.20 -7.91
CA LEU A 91 -1.39 12.52 -8.01
C LEU A 91 -1.11 13.95 -7.53
N ALA A 92 -1.89 14.93 -7.98
CA ALA A 92 -1.73 16.33 -7.55
C ALA A 92 -1.96 16.53 -6.04
N ASP A 93 -2.86 15.75 -5.44
CA ASP A 93 -3.04 15.74 -3.98
C ASP A 93 -1.81 15.16 -3.28
N MET A 94 -1.28 14.03 -3.75
CA MET A 94 -0.07 13.41 -3.19
C MET A 94 1.16 14.31 -3.32
N GLU A 95 1.37 14.93 -4.49
CA GLU A 95 2.49 15.86 -4.70
C GLU A 95 2.44 17.03 -3.71
N TYR A 96 1.25 17.61 -3.51
CA TYR A 96 1.08 18.72 -2.57
C TYR A 96 1.27 18.30 -1.12
N ILE A 97 0.68 17.16 -0.72
CA ILE A 97 0.75 16.67 0.66
C ILE A 97 2.18 16.28 1.03
N THR A 98 2.92 15.68 0.09
CA THR A 98 4.23 15.08 0.37
C THR A 98 5.41 15.97 0.04
N ASP A 99 5.18 17.10 -0.65
CA ASP A 99 6.24 17.96 -1.21
C ASP A 99 7.14 17.26 -2.25
N ILE A 100 6.64 16.18 -2.86
CA ILE A 100 7.35 15.42 -3.89
C ILE A 100 6.72 15.77 -5.24
N PRO A 101 7.34 16.61 -6.08
CA PRO A 101 6.77 16.98 -7.36
C PRO A 101 6.97 15.88 -8.42
N ASN A 102 6.19 15.95 -9.49
CA ASN A 102 6.29 15.11 -10.69
C ASN A 102 6.11 13.62 -10.39
N LEU A 103 5.16 13.28 -9.53
CA LEU A 103 4.86 11.89 -9.20
C LEU A 103 4.30 11.14 -10.41
N LEU A 104 4.86 9.97 -10.64
CA LEU A 104 4.45 9.03 -11.67
C LEU A 104 3.88 7.79 -11.00
N ALA A 105 2.64 7.43 -11.35
CA ALA A 105 2.03 6.18 -10.89
C ALA A 105 2.57 4.97 -11.67
N ASP A 106 2.78 3.85 -10.97
CA ASP A 106 2.97 2.55 -11.61
C ASP A 106 1.63 1.93 -12.02
N THR A 107 1.26 2.12 -13.28
CA THR A 107 0.02 1.56 -13.87
C THR A 107 0.09 0.06 -14.17
N ALA A 108 1.29 -0.55 -14.11
CA ALA A 108 1.48 -1.99 -14.24
C ALA A 108 1.43 -2.71 -12.87
N PHE A 109 1.33 -1.94 -11.78
CA PHE A 109 1.27 -2.42 -10.41
C PHE A 109 2.42 -3.37 -10.03
N GLY A 110 3.65 -3.06 -10.45
CA GLY A 110 4.84 -3.84 -10.09
C GLY A 110 5.03 -3.90 -8.58
N GLY A 111 4.73 -5.06 -7.97
CA GLY A 111 4.70 -5.22 -6.51
C GLY A 111 3.42 -4.73 -5.82
N GLY A 112 2.53 -4.05 -6.55
CA GLY A 112 1.28 -3.45 -6.07
C GLY A 112 0.06 -4.31 -6.39
N GLY A 113 -1.08 -3.67 -6.67
CA GLY A 113 -2.32 -4.31 -7.12
C GLY A 113 -3.14 -4.92 -5.97
N MET A 114 -3.88 -5.98 -6.26
CA MET A 114 -4.65 -6.68 -5.22
C MET A 114 -3.74 -7.61 -4.42
N HIS A 115 -3.70 -7.42 -3.10
CA HIS A 115 -3.00 -8.30 -2.17
C HIS A 115 -4.00 -9.04 -1.28
N LEU A 116 -3.82 -10.35 -1.17
CA LEU A 116 -4.60 -11.22 -0.29
C LEU A 116 -3.64 -12.09 0.52
N SER A 117 -3.74 -12.04 1.86
CA SER A 117 -2.91 -12.86 2.74
C SER A 117 -3.76 -13.74 3.64
N SER A 118 -3.43 -15.03 3.68
CA SER A 118 -4.09 -16.02 4.55
C SER A 118 -3.38 -16.16 5.90
N SER A 119 -3.99 -16.89 6.83
CA SER A 119 -3.43 -17.17 8.16
C SER A 119 -2.01 -17.76 8.06
N GLY A 120 -1.11 -17.27 8.90
CA GLY A 120 0.33 -17.57 8.86
C GLY A 120 1.14 -16.74 7.85
N GLY A 121 0.49 -15.97 6.97
CA GLY A 121 1.15 -15.00 6.10
C GLY A 121 1.83 -13.90 6.89
N ARG A 122 2.92 -13.36 6.35
CA ARG A 122 3.71 -12.27 6.94
C ARG A 122 4.55 -11.60 5.88
N LEU A 123 5.09 -10.44 6.21
CA LEU A 123 6.17 -9.81 5.46
C LEU A 123 7.18 -9.27 6.48
N ASP A 124 8.38 -9.84 6.48
CA ASP A 124 9.42 -9.41 7.44
C ASP A 124 9.79 -7.95 7.24
N VAL A 125 10.38 -7.34 8.27
CA VAL A 125 10.79 -5.94 8.21
C VAL A 125 11.86 -5.74 7.13
N HIS A 126 11.61 -4.82 6.22
CA HIS A 126 12.46 -4.52 5.07
C HIS A 126 12.37 -3.04 4.70
N VAL A 127 13.28 -2.61 3.83
CA VAL A 127 13.08 -1.44 2.97
C VAL A 127 12.73 -1.92 1.58
N ASP A 128 11.91 -1.14 0.89
CA ASP A 128 11.47 -1.46 -0.46
C ASP A 128 12.55 -1.16 -1.49
N PHE A 129 12.59 -1.91 -2.60
CA PHE A 129 13.46 -1.55 -3.73
C PHE A 129 13.29 -0.08 -4.13
N ASN A 130 14.41 0.60 -4.38
CA ASN A 130 14.43 2.05 -4.57
C ASN A 130 14.33 2.50 -6.05
N PHE A 131 14.51 1.60 -7.01
CA PHE A 131 14.51 1.93 -8.44
C PHE A 131 13.68 0.95 -9.28
N LEU A 132 12.81 1.48 -10.14
CA LEU A 132 11.99 0.71 -11.06
C LEU A 132 12.57 0.76 -12.48
N ASP A 133 13.30 -0.28 -12.85
CA ASP A 133 14.06 -0.34 -14.11
C ASP A 133 13.18 -0.13 -15.36
N ARG A 134 12.01 -0.77 -15.46
CA ARG A 134 11.12 -0.61 -16.62
C ARG A 134 10.66 0.83 -16.89
N MET A 135 10.64 1.69 -15.87
CA MET A 135 10.26 3.11 -15.97
C MET A 135 11.46 4.06 -15.90
N GLN A 136 12.62 3.56 -15.48
CA GLN A 136 13.81 4.37 -15.15
C GLN A 136 13.47 5.47 -14.12
N THR A 137 12.81 5.06 -13.03
CA THR A 137 12.29 5.99 -12.01
C THR A 137 12.56 5.49 -10.60
N PHE A 138 12.71 6.41 -9.65
CA PHE A 138 12.97 6.14 -8.23
C PHE A 138 11.68 6.06 -7.44
N ARG A 139 11.54 5.06 -6.58
CA ARG A 139 10.34 4.87 -5.74
C ARG A 139 10.28 5.95 -4.67
N ARG A 140 9.10 6.54 -4.50
CA ARG A 140 8.86 7.65 -3.58
C ARG A 140 7.81 7.34 -2.54
N LEU A 141 6.67 6.76 -2.93
CA LEU A 141 5.54 6.57 -2.01
C LEU A 141 4.98 5.16 -2.12
N ASN A 142 4.58 4.63 -0.96
CA ASN A 142 3.72 3.47 -0.81
C ASN A 142 2.34 3.89 -0.37
N ILE A 143 1.31 3.29 -0.98
CA ILE A 143 -0.08 3.42 -0.57
C ILE A 143 -0.68 2.04 -0.36
N LEU A 144 -1.35 1.86 0.78
CA LEU A 144 -2.09 0.66 1.13
C LEU A 144 -3.53 1.02 1.52
N VAL A 145 -4.51 0.54 0.75
CA VAL A 145 -5.94 0.69 1.04
C VAL A 145 -6.48 -0.64 1.58
N TYR A 146 -7.00 -0.63 2.81
CA TYR A 146 -7.50 -1.83 3.48
C TYR A 146 -9.00 -2.05 3.27
N LEU A 147 -9.37 -3.30 3.00
CA LEU A 147 -10.70 -3.69 2.55
C LEU A 147 -11.27 -4.85 3.38
N ASN A 148 -11.02 -4.86 4.69
CA ASN A 148 -11.38 -5.93 5.62
C ASN A 148 -12.52 -5.50 6.55
N PRO A 149 -13.80 -5.82 6.22
CA PRO A 149 -14.97 -5.34 6.98
C PRO A 149 -14.91 -5.69 8.46
N GLU A 150 -14.38 -6.86 8.75
CA GLU A 150 -14.14 -7.35 10.10
C GLU A 150 -12.65 -7.67 10.25
N TRP A 151 -12.03 -7.14 11.29
CA TRP A 151 -10.67 -7.48 11.65
C TRP A 151 -10.50 -7.38 13.16
N GLN A 152 -10.23 -8.52 13.81
CA GLN A 152 -9.95 -8.54 15.24
C GLN A 152 -8.48 -8.19 15.50
N GLU A 153 -8.23 -7.54 16.63
CA GLU A 153 -6.88 -7.03 16.94
C GLU A 153 -5.85 -8.16 17.13
N ASP A 154 -6.28 -9.28 17.70
CA ASP A 154 -5.46 -10.46 17.98
C ASP A 154 -5.14 -11.30 16.72
N TRP A 155 -5.71 -10.95 15.56
CA TRP A 155 -5.45 -11.61 14.28
C TRP A 155 -4.17 -11.15 13.57
N GLY A 156 -3.47 -10.14 14.12
CA GLY A 156 -2.23 -9.63 13.54
C GLY A 156 -2.45 -8.96 12.17
N GLY A 157 -1.54 -9.22 11.21
CA GLY A 157 -1.61 -8.63 9.87
C GLY A 157 -1.46 -7.11 9.83
N ARG A 158 -0.86 -6.53 10.87
CA ARG A 158 -0.68 -5.08 11.02
C ARG A 158 0.50 -4.65 10.18
N ILE A 159 0.39 -3.50 9.51
CA ILE A 159 1.58 -2.84 8.97
C ILE A 159 2.30 -2.16 10.13
N GLU A 160 3.59 -2.42 10.27
CA GLU A 160 4.45 -1.77 11.25
C GLU A 160 5.44 -0.86 10.55
N LEU A 161 5.67 0.33 11.11
CA LEU A 161 6.71 1.26 10.70
C LEU A 161 7.75 1.32 11.80
N TRP A 162 8.98 0.96 11.46
CA TRP A 162 10.08 0.73 12.38
C TRP A 162 11.08 1.89 12.37
N ASP A 163 11.78 2.07 13.48
CA ASP A 163 12.93 2.96 13.54
C ASP A 163 14.04 2.53 12.56
N LYS A 164 14.94 3.47 12.27
CA LYS A 164 16.05 3.25 11.32
C LYS A 164 17.00 2.11 11.72
N ASP A 165 17.04 1.78 13.01
CA ASP A 165 17.94 0.76 13.58
C ASP A 165 17.22 -0.60 13.72
N VAL A 166 15.93 -0.68 13.34
CA VAL A 166 15.09 -1.88 13.37
C VAL A 166 15.02 -2.52 14.77
N THR A 167 14.94 -1.67 15.79
CA THR A 167 14.85 -2.08 17.19
C THR A 167 13.45 -1.95 17.77
N ARG A 168 12.62 -1.06 17.20
CA ARG A 168 11.25 -0.81 17.68
C ARG A 168 10.29 -0.47 16.54
N ALA A 169 9.13 -1.13 16.55
CA ALA A 169 7.97 -0.68 15.79
C ALA A 169 7.41 0.59 16.44
N GLU A 170 7.65 1.76 15.84
CA GLU A 170 7.16 3.06 16.33
C GLU A 170 5.67 3.23 16.06
N HIS A 171 5.20 2.67 14.94
CA HIS A 171 3.80 2.67 14.57
C HIS A 171 3.34 1.29 14.13
N SER A 172 2.08 0.97 14.40
CA SER A 172 1.46 -0.29 14.01
C SER A 172 -0.03 -0.07 13.70
N PHE A 173 -0.44 -0.33 12.46
CA PHE A 173 -1.82 -0.10 12.01
C PHE A 173 -2.51 -1.40 11.63
N ALA A 174 -3.64 -1.68 12.27
CA ALA A 174 -4.51 -2.78 11.88
C ALA A 174 -5.10 -2.54 10.47
N PRO A 175 -5.27 -3.60 9.66
CA PRO A 175 -5.79 -3.51 8.29
C PRO A 175 -7.31 -3.37 8.26
N VAL A 176 -7.88 -2.46 9.06
CA VAL A 176 -9.34 -2.26 9.15
C VAL A 176 -9.90 -1.66 7.86
N VAL A 177 -11.15 -1.99 7.52
CA VAL A 177 -11.81 -1.49 6.31
C VAL A 177 -11.76 0.04 6.19
N ASN A 178 -11.56 0.51 4.95
CA ASN A 178 -11.57 1.91 4.56
C ASN A 178 -10.47 2.78 5.19
N ARG A 179 -9.42 2.15 5.73
CA ARG A 179 -8.17 2.81 6.10
C ARG A 179 -7.23 2.83 4.91
N CYS A 180 -6.68 4.00 4.62
CA CYS A 180 -5.55 4.18 3.72
C CYS A 180 -4.31 4.54 4.56
N VAL A 181 -3.18 3.90 4.28
CA VAL A 181 -1.88 4.25 4.87
C VAL A 181 -0.94 4.63 3.74
N VAL A 182 -0.30 5.78 3.87
CA VAL A 182 0.66 6.30 2.89
C VAL A 182 1.97 6.60 3.59
N PHE A 183 3.09 6.22 3.00
CA PHE A 183 4.41 6.52 3.55
C PHE A 183 5.49 6.71 2.47
N GLU A 184 6.48 7.53 2.80
CA GLU A 184 7.66 7.74 1.95
C GLU A 184 8.58 6.53 1.99
N THR A 185 9.07 6.12 0.83
CA THR A 185 10.10 5.09 0.70
C THR A 185 11.47 5.74 0.70
N SER A 186 12.40 5.18 1.48
CA SER A 186 13.78 5.60 1.61
C SER A 186 14.62 4.46 2.18
N GLU A 187 15.94 4.64 2.25
CA GLU A 187 16.88 3.71 2.88
C GLU A 187 16.65 3.47 4.39
N MET A 188 15.74 4.22 5.01
CA MET A 188 15.37 4.07 6.43
C MET A 188 13.88 3.84 6.65
N SER A 189 13.10 3.68 5.58
CA SER A 189 11.66 3.46 5.67
C SER A 189 11.33 2.00 6.01
N TYR A 190 11.89 1.49 7.10
CA TYR A 190 11.71 0.10 7.51
C TYR A 190 10.26 -0.18 7.89
N HIS A 191 9.70 -1.20 7.27
CA HIS A 191 8.33 -1.61 7.52
C HIS A 191 8.12 -3.10 7.28
N GLY A 192 7.07 -3.66 7.86
CA GLY A 192 6.74 -5.08 7.73
C GLY A 192 5.28 -5.35 8.07
N VAL A 193 4.79 -6.54 7.75
CA VAL A 193 3.45 -7.00 8.10
C VAL A 193 3.56 -8.10 9.14
N THR A 194 2.99 -7.86 10.32
CA THR A 194 2.99 -8.84 11.41
C THR A 194 2.32 -10.15 10.98
N PRO A 195 2.75 -11.30 11.52
CA PRO A 195 2.14 -12.58 11.19
C PRO A 195 0.63 -12.57 11.39
N LEU A 196 -0.09 -13.13 10.42
CA LEU A 196 -1.53 -13.32 10.51
C LEU A 196 -1.84 -14.55 11.36
N THR A 197 -2.79 -14.40 12.27
CA THR A 197 -3.31 -15.47 13.16
C THR A 197 -4.82 -15.62 13.03
N CYS A 198 -5.41 -15.04 11.97
CA CYS A 198 -6.85 -15.10 11.72
C CYS A 198 -7.35 -16.55 11.51
N PRO A 199 -8.64 -16.83 11.80
CA PRO A 199 -9.24 -18.14 11.58
C PRO A 199 -9.20 -18.59 10.11
N PRO A 200 -9.31 -19.90 9.84
CA PRO A 200 -9.46 -20.41 8.48
C PRO A 200 -10.59 -19.73 7.72
N GLY A 201 -10.33 -19.35 6.46
CA GLY A 201 -11.29 -18.66 5.60
C GLY A 201 -11.33 -17.14 5.75
N VAL A 202 -10.73 -16.57 6.79
CA VAL A 202 -10.52 -15.12 6.92
C VAL A 202 -9.23 -14.74 6.19
N VAL A 203 -9.31 -13.68 5.38
CA VAL A 203 -8.22 -13.26 4.48
C VAL A 203 -8.02 -11.76 4.63
N ARG A 204 -6.77 -11.34 4.84
CA ARG A 204 -6.38 -9.93 4.82
C ARG A 204 -6.31 -9.44 3.38
N LYS A 205 -7.12 -8.44 3.04
CA LYS A 205 -7.23 -7.80 1.74
C LYS A 205 -6.71 -6.37 1.80
N SER A 206 -5.83 -6.03 0.84
CA SER A 206 -5.41 -4.65 0.61
C SER A 206 -5.16 -4.38 -0.87
N PHE A 207 -5.43 -3.18 -1.33
CA PHE A 207 -4.95 -2.69 -2.61
C PHE A 207 -3.70 -1.85 -2.41
N ALA A 208 -2.66 -2.09 -3.21
CA ALA A 208 -1.39 -1.37 -3.11
C ALA A 208 -1.07 -0.60 -4.40
N ALA A 209 -0.62 0.64 -4.27
CA ALA A 209 -0.18 1.47 -5.39
C ALA A 209 1.10 2.22 -5.02
N TYR A 210 1.99 2.39 -5.99
CA TYR A 210 3.33 2.93 -5.78
C TYR A 210 3.60 4.08 -6.75
N TYR A 211 4.36 5.07 -6.26
CA TYR A 211 4.60 6.31 -6.97
C TYR A 211 6.09 6.60 -7.02
N TYR A 212 6.51 7.20 -8.13
CA TYR A 212 7.90 7.32 -8.51
C TYR A 212 8.21 8.72 -9.04
N THR A 213 9.49 9.09 -9.06
CA THR A 213 10.00 10.29 -9.77
C THR A 213 11.11 9.88 -10.74
N LYS A 214 11.31 10.66 -11.82
CA LYS A 214 12.49 10.46 -12.68
C LYS A 214 13.76 10.95 -11.99
N GLU A 215 13.62 12.02 -11.21
CA GLU A 215 14.68 12.61 -10.42
C GLU A 215 14.96 11.70 -9.22
N ALA A 216 16.26 11.48 -8.97
CA ALA A 216 16.70 10.76 -7.79
C ALA A 216 16.31 11.55 -6.51
N PRO A 217 15.82 10.86 -5.46
CA PRO A 217 15.58 11.49 -4.18
C PRO A 217 16.90 11.93 -3.54
N ALA A 218 16.83 12.93 -2.65
CA ALA A 218 18.02 13.50 -2.01
C ALA A 218 18.83 12.50 -1.17
N TRP A 219 18.20 11.41 -0.70
CA TRP A 219 18.83 10.34 0.07
C TRP A 219 19.51 9.27 -0.80
N TYR A 220 19.31 9.29 -2.12
CA TYR A 220 19.90 8.28 -3.01
C TYR A 220 21.41 8.42 -3.09
N ASP A 221 22.14 7.34 -2.81
CA ASP A 221 23.59 7.31 -2.71
C ASP A 221 24.29 6.82 -4.00
N GLY A 222 23.52 6.58 -5.06
CA GLY A 222 24.01 6.02 -6.32
C GLY A 222 23.87 4.51 -6.44
N GLN A 223 23.31 3.82 -5.43
CA GLN A 223 23.13 2.37 -5.45
C GLN A 223 21.66 1.97 -5.50
N ASN A 224 21.34 1.12 -6.48
CA ASN A 224 20.03 0.47 -6.54
C ASN A 224 20.05 -0.80 -5.67
N HIS A 225 18.98 -1.02 -4.91
CA HIS A 225 18.82 -2.26 -4.13
C HIS A 225 17.44 -2.88 -4.38
N SER A 226 17.33 -4.18 -4.10
CA SER A 226 16.05 -4.87 -4.03
C SER A 226 15.48 -4.83 -2.61
N THR A 227 14.22 -5.27 -2.48
CA THR A 227 13.65 -5.71 -1.21
C THR A 227 14.32 -7.00 -0.74
#